data_AF-A0A8I0AA24-F1
#
_entry.id   AF-A0A8I0AA24-F1
#
_cell.length_a   1.000
_cell.length_b   1.000
_cell.length_c   1.000
_cell.angle_alpha   90.00
_cell.angle_beta   90.00
_cell.angle_gamma   90.00
#
_symmetry.space_group_name_H-M   'P 1'
#
loop_
_entity.id
_entity.type
_entity.pdbx_description
1 polymer ?
#
loop_
_entity_poly.entity_id
_entity_poly.type
_entity_poly.pdbx_seq_one_letter_code
_entity_poly.pdbx_strand_id
1 'polypeptide(L)'
;MGNKLNKIYEKSMDNYNKGYIEKALEECEKGISLNLKDVRLLNLKGMLLYIKGDLKGAIAVWKINKDYNNDEISKIYIRDAKKDEENIKLYSLAEHDIKELKIDNAIEKLEKCRVSDFNSINVNNALSICYLKKGNYLKAMEFNEASLIINKEGRTALEIRNQINGYLQDPVDEFKNSIKKKALIILLILLGVIAIFIFLNINKKDEGLSNNTENIVANEEIINKEIINEEVNNEEVNNEEKNTQVNKLNSEEEIKKAYEESIGLFDEKKYDESIEKLQSAYNSDVDTYYRKHVLFLLASCYYEKNQINEAIQYYEEYIDKYDETYIEEIYYKLALAYENIDLNKSKEYANYIKNKFSNSIYNNSKISQIIYK
;
A
#
# COMPACT_ATOMS: atom_id res chain seq x y z
N MET A 1 -31.84 34.85 -3.78
CA MET A 1 -30.42 34.50 -4.09
C MET A 1 -29.69 33.91 -2.88
N GLY A 2 -29.79 34.51 -1.69
CA GLY A 2 -29.10 34.03 -0.47
C GLY A 2 -29.37 32.57 -0.07
N ASN A 3 -30.62 32.09 -0.13
CA ASN A 3 -30.93 30.69 0.18
C ASN A 3 -30.23 29.68 -0.77
N LYS A 4 -30.11 30.04 -2.06
CA LYS A 4 -29.40 29.21 -3.05
C LYS A 4 -27.89 29.16 -2.78
N LEU A 5 -27.27 30.30 -2.44
CA LEU A 5 -25.84 30.37 -2.12
C LEU A 5 -25.51 29.62 -0.82
N ASN A 6 -26.36 29.70 0.20
CA ASN A 6 -26.20 28.92 1.43
C ASN A 6 -26.20 27.42 1.14
N LYS A 7 -27.16 26.94 0.36
CA LYS A 7 -27.23 25.53 -0.03
C LYS A 7 -25.99 25.07 -0.80
N ILE A 8 -25.44 25.92 -1.68
CA ILE A 8 -24.21 25.61 -2.43
C ILE A 8 -23.01 25.55 -1.48
N TYR A 9 -22.89 26.50 -0.55
CA TYR A 9 -21.83 26.49 0.45
C TYR A 9 -21.88 25.26 1.34
N GLU A 10 -23.06 24.92 1.88
CA GLU A 10 -23.28 23.70 2.69
C GLU A 10 -22.93 22.43 1.90
N LYS A 11 -23.35 22.36 0.64
CA LYS A 11 -23.02 21.23 -0.24
C LYS A 11 -21.52 21.15 -0.53
N SER A 12 -20.84 22.28 -0.71
CA SER A 12 -19.39 22.33 -0.91
C SER A 12 -18.65 21.80 0.31
N MET A 13 -19.05 22.23 1.51
CA MET A 13 -18.50 21.73 2.78
C MET A 13 -18.79 20.25 3.00
N ASP A 14 -20.02 19.78 2.72
CA ASP A 14 -20.40 18.37 2.83
C ASP A 14 -19.57 17.48 1.89
N ASN A 15 -19.37 17.92 0.64
CA ASN A 15 -18.48 17.24 -0.30
C ASN A 15 -17.05 17.16 0.23
N TYR A 16 -16.50 18.27 0.75
CA TYR A 16 -15.16 18.29 1.32
C TYR A 16 -15.03 17.33 2.51
N ASN A 17 -15.95 17.39 3.48
CA ASN A 17 -15.97 16.53 4.66
C ASN A 17 -16.09 15.03 4.31
N LYS A 18 -16.70 14.71 3.16
CA LYS A 18 -16.84 13.33 2.65
C LYS A 18 -15.66 12.88 1.77
N GLY A 19 -14.60 13.69 1.67
CA GLY A 19 -13.40 13.42 0.88
C GLY A 19 -13.57 13.65 -0.63
N TYR A 20 -14.61 14.36 -1.06
CA TYR A 20 -14.89 14.66 -2.47
C TYR A 20 -14.39 16.06 -2.85
N ILE A 21 -13.07 16.29 -2.76
CA ILE A 21 -12.49 17.63 -2.94
C ILE A 21 -12.77 18.26 -4.32
N GLU A 22 -12.78 17.47 -5.40
CA GLU A 22 -13.08 17.98 -6.74
C GLU A 22 -14.55 18.45 -6.84
N LYS A 23 -15.48 17.69 -6.26
CA LYS A 23 -16.90 18.07 -6.22
C LYS A 23 -17.12 19.29 -5.34
N ALA A 24 -16.35 19.43 -4.25
CA ALA A 24 -16.39 20.62 -3.41
C ALA A 24 -15.92 21.87 -4.17
N LEU A 25 -14.82 21.77 -4.94
CA LEU A 25 -14.34 22.84 -5.80
C LEU A 25 -15.36 23.21 -6.89
N GLU A 26 -15.94 22.21 -7.55
CA GLU A 26 -16.96 22.44 -8.59
C GLU A 26 -18.19 23.19 -8.04
N GLU A 27 -18.66 22.83 -6.84
CA GLU A 27 -19.75 23.55 -6.18
C GLU A 27 -19.34 24.96 -5.75
N CYS A 28 -18.09 25.17 -5.32
CA CYS A 28 -17.56 26.51 -5.06
C CYS A 28 -17.61 27.38 -6.33
N GLU A 29 -17.18 26.84 -7.48
CA GLU A 29 -17.22 27.57 -8.76
C GLU A 29 -18.66 27.92 -9.17
N LYS A 30 -19.60 26.98 -9.03
CA LYS A 30 -21.04 27.24 -9.29
C LYS A 30 -21.59 28.35 -8.38
N GLY A 31 -21.15 28.40 -7.14
CA GLY A 31 -21.57 29.44 -6.20
C GLY A 31 -20.97 30.80 -6.53
N ILE A 32 -19.67 30.84 -6.83
CA ILE A 32 -18.95 32.05 -7.21
C ILE A 32 -19.47 32.61 -8.55
N SER A 33 -19.85 31.76 -9.51
CA SER A 33 -20.45 32.22 -10.77
C SER A 33 -21.81 32.90 -10.56
N LEU A 34 -22.52 32.60 -9.47
CA LEU A 34 -23.75 33.30 -9.09
C LEU A 34 -23.43 34.60 -8.34
N ASN A 35 -22.41 34.60 -7.48
CA ASN A 35 -21.96 35.80 -6.78
C ASN A 35 -20.43 35.80 -6.59
N LEU A 36 -19.75 36.60 -7.40
CA LEU A 36 -18.28 36.72 -7.40
C LEU A 36 -17.70 37.24 -6.07
N LYS A 37 -18.55 37.77 -5.19
CA LYS A 37 -18.17 38.35 -3.89
C LYS A 37 -18.58 37.51 -2.69
N ASP A 38 -19.08 36.27 -2.86
CA ASP A 38 -19.41 35.45 -1.69
C ASP A 38 -18.14 35.08 -0.90
N VAL A 39 -17.96 35.70 0.26
CA VAL A 39 -16.78 35.59 1.13
C VAL A 39 -16.49 34.14 1.50
N ARG A 40 -17.52 33.35 1.80
CA ARG A 40 -17.37 31.99 2.33
C ARG A 40 -16.91 31.03 1.25
N LEU A 41 -17.49 31.13 0.05
CA LEU A 41 -17.14 30.29 -1.09
C LEU A 41 -15.73 30.62 -1.60
N LEU A 42 -15.33 31.89 -1.61
CA LEU A 42 -13.96 32.29 -1.94
C LEU A 42 -12.96 31.73 -0.93
N ASN A 43 -13.23 31.88 0.37
CA ASN A 43 -12.35 31.33 1.41
C ASN A 43 -12.23 29.80 1.32
N LEU A 44 -13.36 29.09 1.17
CA LEU A 44 -13.38 27.64 1.01
C LEU A 44 -12.60 27.21 -0.24
N LYS A 45 -12.87 27.79 -1.41
CA LYS A 45 -12.16 27.48 -2.65
C LYS A 45 -10.66 27.67 -2.49
N GLY A 46 -10.22 28.78 -1.89
CA GLY A 46 -8.81 29.04 -1.67
C GLY A 46 -8.15 27.98 -0.77
N MET A 47 -8.83 27.56 0.30
CA MET A 47 -8.35 26.47 1.16
C MET A 47 -8.25 25.12 0.42
N LEU A 48 -9.26 24.77 -0.39
CA LEU A 48 -9.26 23.52 -1.15
C LEU A 48 -8.10 23.50 -2.17
N LEU A 49 -7.84 24.62 -2.84
CA LEU A 49 -6.69 24.77 -3.75
C LEU A 49 -5.35 24.65 -3.00
N TYR A 50 -5.26 25.26 -1.82
CA TYR A 50 -4.07 25.22 -0.96
C TYR A 50 -3.71 23.79 -0.52
N ILE A 51 -4.70 23.05 -0.02
CA ILE A 51 -4.55 21.64 0.38
C ILE A 51 -4.14 20.75 -0.80
N LYS A 52 -4.61 21.06 -2.01
CA LYS A 52 -4.23 20.37 -3.27
C LYS A 52 -2.84 20.74 -3.79
N GLY A 53 -2.18 21.75 -3.20
CA GLY A 53 -0.87 22.21 -3.65
C GLY A 53 -0.90 23.33 -4.70
N ASP A 54 -2.07 23.85 -5.07
CA ASP A 54 -2.19 25.00 -5.97
C ASP A 54 -2.09 26.32 -5.19
N LEU A 55 -0.87 26.65 -4.78
CA LEU A 55 -0.58 27.86 -4.00
C LEU A 55 -0.98 29.14 -4.75
N LYS A 56 -0.71 29.17 -6.06
CA LYS A 56 -1.01 30.34 -6.91
C LYS A 56 -2.51 30.55 -7.02
N GLY A 57 -3.27 29.49 -7.28
CA GLY A 57 -4.73 29.54 -7.33
C GLY A 57 -5.34 29.94 -5.98
N ALA A 58 -4.85 29.37 -4.88
CA ALA A 58 -5.29 29.72 -3.53
C ALA A 58 -5.10 31.22 -3.23
N ILE A 59 -3.88 31.73 -3.44
CA ILE A 59 -3.55 33.16 -3.24
C ILE A 59 -4.38 34.05 -4.15
N ALA A 60 -4.62 33.66 -5.41
CA ALA A 60 -5.44 34.44 -6.34
C ALA A 60 -6.89 34.57 -5.83
N VAL A 61 -7.50 33.48 -5.36
CA VAL A 61 -8.86 33.49 -4.82
C VAL A 61 -8.95 34.34 -3.54
N TRP A 62 -8.00 34.21 -2.62
CA TRP A 62 -7.97 35.04 -1.41
C TRP A 62 -7.72 36.51 -1.71
N LYS A 63 -6.91 36.84 -2.74
CA LYS A 63 -6.73 38.25 -3.17
C LYS A 63 -8.05 38.86 -3.64
N ILE A 64 -8.84 38.13 -4.44
CA ILE A 64 -10.18 38.57 -4.85
C ILE A 64 -11.03 38.88 -3.60
N ASN A 65 -11.07 37.96 -2.64
CA ASN A 65 -11.88 38.15 -1.43
C ASN A 65 -11.39 39.34 -0.57
N LYS A 66 -10.08 39.47 -0.40
CA LYS A 66 -9.46 40.60 0.28
C LYS A 66 -9.77 41.93 -0.41
N ASP A 67 -9.60 42.02 -1.73
CA ASP A 67 -9.73 43.27 -2.46
C ASP A 67 -11.19 43.72 -2.62
N TYR A 68 -12.13 42.77 -2.82
CA TYR A 68 -13.55 43.09 -3.03
C TYR A 68 -14.41 43.11 -1.76
N ASN A 69 -14.05 42.34 -0.73
CA ASN A 69 -14.82 42.22 0.50
C ASN A 69 -14.09 42.72 1.75
N ASN A 70 -12.82 43.15 1.63
CA ASN A 70 -11.97 43.51 2.76
C ASN A 70 -11.88 42.38 3.81
N ASP A 71 -11.91 41.12 3.37
CA ASP A 71 -11.94 39.94 4.25
C ASP A 71 -10.61 39.76 5.00
N GLU A 72 -10.67 39.77 6.34
CA GLU A 72 -9.49 39.64 7.21
C GLU A 72 -8.89 38.24 7.18
N ILE A 73 -9.72 37.20 7.05
CA ILE A 73 -9.27 35.80 6.98
C ILE A 73 -8.37 35.61 5.76
N SER A 74 -8.80 36.13 4.60
CA SER A 74 -8.02 36.12 3.36
C SER A 74 -6.67 36.82 3.50
N LYS A 75 -6.57 37.91 4.29
CA LYS A 75 -5.28 38.60 4.55
C LYS A 75 -4.32 37.70 5.31
N ILE A 76 -4.83 36.97 6.31
CA ILE A 76 -4.07 36.02 7.10
C ILE A 76 -3.59 34.88 6.20
N TYR A 77 -4.49 34.26 5.44
CA TYR A 77 -4.15 33.17 4.52
C TYR A 77 -3.10 33.57 3.48
N ILE A 78 -3.22 34.75 2.86
CA ILE A 78 -2.20 35.24 1.90
C ILE A 78 -0.84 35.43 2.57
N ARG A 79 -0.81 35.94 3.81
CA ARG A 79 0.44 36.17 4.53
C ARG A 79 1.11 34.85 4.88
N ASP A 80 0.35 33.89 5.36
CA ASP A 80 0.87 32.61 5.84
C ASP A 80 1.33 31.76 4.64
N ALA A 81 0.54 31.73 3.55
CA ALA A 81 0.85 31.03 2.30
C ALA A 81 2.15 31.49 1.61
N LYS A 82 2.66 32.69 1.90
CA LYS A 82 3.98 33.12 1.39
C LYS A 82 5.12 32.25 1.91
N LYS A 83 4.98 31.69 3.11
CA LYS A 83 6.00 30.82 3.70
C LYS A 83 6.07 29.47 2.97
N ASP A 84 4.96 29.03 2.38
CA ASP A 84 4.88 27.77 1.64
C ASP A 84 5.52 27.79 0.24
N GLU A 85 6.01 28.95 -0.22
CA GLU A 85 6.86 29.00 -1.43
C GLU A 85 8.14 28.16 -1.26
N GLU A 86 8.66 28.07 -0.03
CA GLU A 86 9.78 27.19 0.30
C GLU A 86 9.35 25.71 0.29
N ASN A 87 8.15 25.41 0.80
CA ASN A 87 7.58 24.06 0.79
C ASN A 87 7.41 23.50 -0.63
N ILE A 88 7.09 24.35 -1.63
CA ILE A 88 7.08 23.94 -3.04
C ILE A 88 8.46 23.42 -3.48
N LYS A 89 9.52 24.16 -3.15
CA LYS A 89 10.90 23.78 -3.52
C LYS A 89 11.31 22.51 -2.77
N LEU A 90 11.00 22.44 -1.49
CA LEU A 90 11.34 21.32 -0.64
C LEU A 90 10.64 20.02 -1.07
N TYR A 91 9.35 20.11 -1.42
CA TYR A 91 8.60 19.01 -1.99
C TYR A 91 9.19 18.55 -3.33
N SER A 92 9.56 19.48 -4.22
CA SER A 92 10.21 19.12 -5.49
C SER A 92 11.54 18.40 -5.30
N LEU A 93 12.34 18.81 -4.30
CA LEU A 93 13.57 18.11 -3.92
C LEU A 93 13.28 16.73 -3.34
N ALA A 94 12.21 16.57 -2.55
CA ALA A 94 11.79 15.27 -2.05
C ALA A 94 11.38 14.32 -3.18
N GLU A 95 10.62 14.79 -4.18
CA GLU A 95 10.27 14.00 -5.35
C GLU A 95 11.49 13.54 -6.14
N HIS A 96 12.50 14.41 -6.26
CA HIS A 96 13.78 14.04 -6.85
C HIS A 96 14.49 12.95 -6.03
N ASP A 97 14.55 13.11 -4.71
CA ASP A 97 15.17 12.11 -3.83
C ASP A 97 14.43 10.76 -3.84
N ILE A 98 13.10 10.74 -3.97
CA ILE A 98 12.31 9.51 -4.15
C ILE A 98 12.74 8.79 -5.44
N LYS A 99 12.90 9.52 -6.55
CA LYS A 99 13.32 8.95 -7.84
C LYS A 99 14.75 8.39 -7.77
N GLU A 100 15.63 9.05 -7.03
CA GLU A 100 17.02 8.60 -6.81
C GLU A 100 17.15 7.57 -5.68
N LEU A 101 16.03 7.10 -5.11
CA LEU A 101 15.97 6.15 -4.00
C LEU A 101 16.73 6.59 -2.74
N LYS A 102 16.87 7.91 -2.55
CA LYS A 102 17.39 8.52 -1.32
C LYS A 102 16.24 8.69 -0.32
N ILE A 103 15.62 7.57 0.07
CA ILE A 103 14.32 7.56 0.74
C ILE A 103 14.34 8.30 2.09
N ASP A 104 15.37 8.12 2.91
CA ASP A 104 15.47 8.84 4.18
C ASP A 104 15.59 10.36 3.98
N ASN A 105 16.36 10.81 2.97
CA ASN A 105 16.47 12.23 2.62
C ASN A 105 15.14 12.81 2.12
N ALA A 106 14.36 12.01 1.38
CA ALA A 106 13.03 12.40 0.93
C ALA A 106 12.06 12.54 2.11
N ILE A 107 12.05 11.57 3.03
CA ILE A 107 11.22 11.61 4.25
C ILE A 107 11.54 12.87 5.07
N GLU A 108 12.81 13.18 5.32
CA GLU A 108 13.20 14.38 6.08
C GLU A 108 12.62 15.68 5.46
N LYS A 109 12.66 15.79 4.14
CA LYS A 109 12.10 16.95 3.41
C LYS A 109 10.58 16.97 3.47
N LEU A 110 9.92 15.83 3.32
CA LEU A 110 8.47 15.72 3.39
C LEU A 110 7.94 16.02 4.79
N GLU A 111 8.62 15.60 5.85
CA GLU A 111 8.27 15.92 7.24
C GLU A 111 8.37 17.43 7.52
N LYS A 112 9.34 18.12 6.91
CA LYS A 112 9.40 19.58 6.95
C LYS A 112 8.23 20.23 6.20
N CYS A 113 7.81 19.69 5.06
CA CYS A 113 6.61 20.16 4.36
C CYS A 113 5.33 19.99 5.20
N ARG A 114 5.25 18.93 6.03
CA ARG A 114 4.09 18.63 6.89
C ARG A 114 3.83 19.62 8.02
N VAL A 115 4.76 20.55 8.28
CA VAL A 115 4.53 21.64 9.26
C VAL A 115 3.36 22.53 8.84
N SER A 116 2.97 22.51 7.57
CA SER A 116 1.84 23.22 6.98
C SER A 116 0.86 22.25 6.33
N ASP A 117 -0.42 22.63 6.25
CA ASP A 117 -1.44 21.89 5.49
C ASP A 117 -1.33 22.07 3.97
N PHE A 118 -0.41 22.93 3.52
CA PHE A 118 -0.15 23.16 2.10
C PHE A 118 0.26 21.85 1.41
N ASN A 119 -0.38 21.54 0.28
CA ASN A 119 -0.02 20.38 -0.53
C ASN A 119 -0.11 19.03 0.23
N SER A 120 -0.89 18.97 1.31
CA SER A 120 -0.93 17.83 2.23
C SER A 120 -1.35 16.51 1.56
N ILE A 121 -2.21 16.56 0.53
CA ILE A 121 -2.56 15.36 -0.27
C ILE A 121 -1.31 14.74 -0.90
N ASN A 122 -0.51 15.55 -1.60
CA ASN A 122 0.65 15.06 -2.34
C ASN A 122 1.80 14.72 -1.39
N VAL A 123 2.00 15.49 -0.31
CA VAL A 123 2.98 15.18 0.73
C VAL A 123 2.68 13.83 1.39
N ASN A 124 1.42 13.56 1.74
CA ASN A 124 1.01 12.28 2.32
C ASN A 124 1.14 11.12 1.32
N ASN A 125 0.77 11.32 0.06
CA ASN A 125 1.01 10.31 -0.99
C ASN A 125 2.51 9.98 -1.11
N ALA A 126 3.37 11.00 -1.13
CA ALA A 126 4.82 10.84 -1.24
C ALA A 126 5.41 10.12 -0.02
N LEU A 127 4.97 10.46 1.19
CA LEU A 127 5.38 9.75 2.41
C LEU A 127 4.93 8.29 2.41
N SER A 128 3.69 8.03 1.99
CA SER A 128 3.19 6.66 1.86
C SER A 128 4.06 5.84 0.90
N ILE A 129 4.45 6.42 -0.24
CA ILE A 129 5.39 5.81 -1.19
C ILE A 129 6.77 5.58 -0.54
N CYS A 130 7.30 6.54 0.22
CA CYS A 130 8.57 6.38 0.91
C CYS A 130 8.53 5.20 1.89
N TYR A 131 7.48 5.08 2.70
CA TYR A 131 7.37 4.00 3.68
C TYR A 131 7.08 2.64 3.03
N LEU A 132 6.34 2.61 1.90
CA LEU A 132 6.25 1.41 1.06
C LEU A 132 7.64 0.91 0.65
N LYS A 133 8.52 1.82 0.20
CA LYS A 133 9.91 1.51 -0.20
C LYS A 133 10.83 1.12 0.95
N LYS A 134 10.42 1.39 2.18
CA LYS A 134 11.13 0.91 3.38
C LYS A 134 10.57 -0.41 3.90
N GLY A 135 9.53 -0.95 3.26
CA GLY A 135 8.80 -2.11 3.75
C GLY A 135 7.95 -1.86 5.00
N ASN A 136 7.76 -0.60 5.42
CA ASN A 136 6.90 -0.25 6.54
C ASN A 136 5.47 0.01 6.05
N TYR A 137 4.70 -1.07 5.85
CA TYR A 137 3.34 -1.00 5.31
C TYR A 137 2.34 -0.31 6.23
N LEU A 138 2.51 -0.43 7.56
CA LEU A 138 1.61 0.21 8.53
C LEU A 138 1.70 1.73 8.42
N LYS A 139 2.93 2.26 8.41
CA LYS A 139 3.16 3.70 8.26
C LYS A 139 2.82 4.18 6.86
N ALA A 140 3.06 3.36 5.83
CA ALA A 140 2.56 3.65 4.49
C ALA A 140 1.03 3.78 4.47
N MET A 141 0.32 2.89 5.15
CA MET A 141 -1.14 2.91 5.24
C MET A 141 -1.65 4.14 5.99
N GLU A 142 -1.01 4.52 7.11
CA GLU A 142 -1.33 5.74 7.84
C GLU A 142 -1.33 6.98 6.93
N PHE A 143 -0.24 7.18 6.18
CA PHE A 143 -0.14 8.31 5.25
C PHE A 143 -1.09 8.19 4.05
N ASN A 144 -1.33 6.98 3.56
CA ASN A 144 -2.30 6.75 2.50
C ASN A 144 -3.72 7.15 2.93
N GLU A 145 -4.12 6.76 4.14
CA GLU A 145 -5.41 7.10 4.72
C GLU A 145 -5.55 8.61 4.94
N ALA A 146 -4.50 9.27 5.45
CA ALA A 146 -4.48 10.72 5.58
C ALA A 146 -4.75 11.45 4.24
N SER A 147 -4.23 10.93 3.13
CA SER A 147 -4.53 11.45 1.78
C SER A 147 -5.96 11.15 1.33
N LEU A 148 -6.45 9.93 1.54
CA LEU A 148 -7.80 9.50 1.14
C LEU A 148 -8.91 10.17 1.95
N ILE A 149 -8.67 10.55 3.20
CA ILE A 149 -9.61 11.34 4.01
C ILE A 149 -9.92 12.66 3.31
N ILE A 150 -8.89 13.30 2.74
CA ILE A 150 -9.01 14.59 2.04
C ILE A 150 -9.55 14.39 0.62
N ASN A 151 -9.01 13.41 -0.12
CA ASN A 151 -9.38 13.11 -1.50
C ASN A 151 -9.51 11.61 -1.74
N LYS A 152 -10.69 11.05 -1.43
CA LYS A 152 -10.92 9.61 -1.52
C LYS A 152 -11.02 9.08 -2.95
N GLU A 153 -11.31 9.96 -3.91
CA GLU A 153 -11.34 9.63 -5.35
C GLU A 153 -9.98 9.91 -6.02
N GLY A 154 -8.96 10.27 -5.23
CA GLY A 154 -7.62 10.56 -5.71
C GLY A 154 -6.93 9.31 -6.28
N ARG A 155 -6.68 9.32 -7.60
CA ARG A 155 -6.09 8.17 -8.31
C ARG A 155 -4.80 7.66 -7.66
N THR A 156 -3.85 8.56 -7.40
CA THR A 156 -2.55 8.20 -6.79
C THR A 156 -2.73 7.53 -5.44
N ALA A 157 -3.60 8.06 -4.58
CA ALA A 157 -3.85 7.48 -3.26
C ALA A 157 -4.52 6.10 -3.36
N LEU A 158 -5.44 5.90 -4.32
CA LEU A 158 -6.06 4.60 -4.58
C LEU A 158 -5.06 3.57 -5.13
N GLU A 159 -4.16 3.99 -6.02
CA GLU A 159 -3.08 3.13 -6.55
C GLU A 159 -2.15 2.68 -5.42
N ILE A 160 -1.71 3.61 -4.57
CA ILE A 160 -0.90 3.31 -3.38
C ILE A 160 -1.66 2.36 -2.43
N ARG A 161 -2.96 2.58 -2.21
CA ARG A 161 -3.78 1.69 -1.36
C ARG A 161 -3.82 0.27 -1.91
N ASN A 162 -3.95 0.11 -3.22
CA ASN A 162 -3.93 -1.20 -3.85
C ASN A 162 -2.58 -1.89 -3.70
N GLN A 163 -1.46 -1.14 -3.84
CA GLN A 163 -0.13 -1.67 -3.57
C GLN A 163 -0.02 -2.14 -2.12
N ILE A 164 -0.35 -1.29 -1.14
CA ILE A 164 -0.35 -1.61 0.30
C ILE A 164 -1.20 -2.85 0.58
N ASN A 165 -2.41 -2.94 0.03
CA ASN A 165 -3.27 -4.09 0.22
C ASN A 165 -2.67 -5.38 -0.36
N GLY A 166 -1.96 -5.32 -1.49
CA GLY A 166 -1.21 -6.49 -1.99
C GLY A 166 -0.13 -6.98 -1.01
N TYR A 167 0.41 -6.07 -0.19
CA TYR A 167 1.39 -6.37 0.87
C TYR A 167 0.78 -6.77 2.22
N LEU A 168 -0.48 -6.40 2.49
CA LEU A 168 -1.15 -6.61 3.78
C LEU A 168 -2.29 -7.63 3.74
N GLN A 169 -2.85 -7.94 2.56
CA GLN A 169 -3.89 -8.95 2.43
C GLN A 169 -3.29 -10.34 2.39
N ASP A 170 -3.68 -11.12 3.39
CA ASP A 170 -3.57 -12.57 3.38
C ASP A 170 -4.25 -13.14 2.10
N PRO A 171 -3.56 -13.95 1.27
CA PRO A 171 -4.09 -14.55 0.04
C PRO A 171 -5.38 -15.33 0.29
N VAL A 172 -5.57 -15.82 1.52
CA VAL A 172 -6.79 -16.46 1.98
C VAL A 172 -7.99 -15.50 1.92
N ASP A 173 -7.80 -14.22 2.23
CA ASP A 173 -8.86 -13.20 2.20
C ASP A 173 -9.19 -12.72 0.79
N GLU A 174 -8.21 -12.68 -0.12
CA GLU A 174 -8.46 -12.39 -1.53
C GLU A 174 -9.25 -13.54 -2.19
N PHE A 175 -8.86 -14.79 -1.93
CA PHE A 175 -9.60 -15.96 -2.38
C PHE A 175 -11.03 -16.00 -1.82
N LYS A 176 -11.21 -15.76 -0.51
CA LYS A 176 -12.54 -15.70 0.13
C LYS A 176 -13.39 -14.56 -0.43
N ASN A 177 -12.84 -13.38 -0.65
CA ASN A 177 -13.58 -12.25 -1.22
C ASN A 177 -13.93 -12.45 -2.71
N SER A 178 -13.04 -13.11 -3.46
CA SER A 178 -13.30 -13.54 -4.84
C SER A 178 -14.43 -14.59 -4.90
N ILE A 179 -14.43 -15.57 -3.98
CA ILE A 179 -15.53 -16.53 -3.84
C ILE A 179 -16.84 -15.83 -3.47
N LYS A 180 -16.84 -14.90 -2.51
CA LYS A 180 -18.04 -14.15 -2.14
C LYS A 180 -18.61 -13.35 -3.32
N LYS A 181 -17.76 -12.70 -4.12
CA LYS A 181 -18.17 -12.00 -5.34
C LYS A 181 -18.73 -12.96 -6.40
N LYS A 182 -18.07 -14.09 -6.65
CA LYS A 182 -18.56 -15.11 -7.60
C LYS A 182 -19.87 -15.75 -7.14
N ALA A 183 -20.01 -16.03 -5.84
CA ALA A 183 -21.23 -16.56 -5.24
C ALA A 183 -22.40 -15.57 -5.36
N LEU A 184 -22.15 -14.27 -5.19
CA LEU A 184 -23.16 -13.22 -5.40
C LEU A 184 -23.65 -13.18 -6.87
N ILE A 185 -22.73 -13.31 -7.83
CA ILE A 185 -23.08 -13.35 -9.26
C ILE A 185 -23.92 -14.60 -9.58
N ILE A 186 -23.51 -15.77 -9.07
CA ILE A 186 -24.28 -17.02 -9.23
C ILE A 186 -25.68 -16.89 -8.60
N LEU A 187 -25.79 -16.27 -7.42
CA LEU A 187 -27.07 -16.02 -6.76
C LEU A 187 -27.97 -15.11 -7.60
N LEU A 188 -27.42 -14.05 -8.19
CA LEU A 188 -28.17 -13.14 -9.07
C LEU A 188 -28.64 -13.84 -10.35
N ILE A 189 -27.84 -14.74 -10.92
CA ILE A 189 -28.22 -15.56 -12.08
C ILE A 189 -29.36 -16.51 -11.68
N LEU A 190 -29.26 -17.20 -10.54
CA LEU A 190 -30.31 -18.09 -10.04
C LEU A 190 -31.63 -17.36 -9.80
N LEU A 191 -31.59 -16.16 -9.19
CA LEU A 191 -32.77 -15.32 -9.00
C LEU A 191 -33.38 -14.89 -10.35
N GLY A 192 -32.55 -14.58 -11.34
CA GLY A 192 -33.00 -14.31 -12.71
C GLY A 192 -33.68 -15.50 -13.37
N VAL A 193 -33.13 -16.71 -13.23
CA VAL A 193 -33.72 -17.95 -13.76
C VAL A 193 -35.05 -18.26 -13.08
N ILE A 194 -35.15 -18.08 -11.76
CA ILE A 194 -36.41 -18.28 -11.01
C ILE A 194 -37.46 -17.26 -11.47
N ALA A 195 -37.09 -16.00 -11.67
CA ALA A 195 -38.00 -14.98 -12.18
C ALA A 195 -38.52 -15.32 -13.59
N ILE A 196 -37.64 -15.82 -14.47
CA ILE A 196 -38.00 -16.31 -15.81
C ILE A 196 -38.93 -17.52 -15.72
N PHE A 197 -38.64 -18.48 -14.83
CA PHE A 197 -39.47 -19.68 -14.66
C PHE A 197 -40.87 -19.34 -14.13
N ILE A 198 -40.97 -18.44 -13.15
CA ILE A 198 -42.26 -17.91 -12.67
C ILE A 198 -43.00 -17.21 -13.81
N PHE A 199 -42.32 -16.37 -14.60
CA PHE A 199 -42.92 -15.70 -15.75
C PHE A 199 -43.43 -16.69 -16.81
N LEU A 200 -42.71 -17.79 -17.06
CA LEU A 200 -43.13 -18.84 -18.01
C LEU A 200 -44.27 -19.71 -17.46
N ASN A 201 -44.31 -19.98 -16.15
CA ASN A 201 -45.37 -20.77 -15.52
C ASN A 201 -46.66 -19.96 -15.27
N ILE A 202 -46.60 -18.64 -15.11
CA ILE A 202 -47.81 -17.80 -15.13
C ILE A 202 -48.54 -17.94 -16.49
N ASN A 203 -47.80 -18.23 -17.56
CA ASN A 203 -48.34 -18.45 -18.91
C ASN A 203 -48.69 -19.92 -19.22
N LYS A 204 -48.45 -20.85 -18.30
CA LYS A 204 -48.84 -22.26 -18.44
C LYS A 204 -49.63 -22.70 -17.23
N LYS A 205 -50.95 -22.52 -17.30
CA LYS A 205 -51.86 -23.32 -16.48
C LYS A 205 -51.97 -24.72 -17.08
N ASP A 206 -52.00 -25.66 -16.16
CA ASP A 206 -52.55 -27.01 -16.19
C ASP A 206 -51.61 -28.23 -16.25
N GLU A 207 -51.91 -29.08 -15.27
CA GLU A 207 -51.69 -30.51 -15.07
C GLU A 207 -50.33 -31.01 -14.58
N GLY A 208 -50.40 -31.72 -13.45
CA GLY A 208 -49.28 -32.16 -12.63
C GLY A 208 -48.91 -33.62 -12.84
N LEU A 209 -47.92 -34.09 -12.07
CA LEU A 209 -47.79 -35.51 -11.73
C LEU A 209 -46.86 -35.73 -10.53
N SER A 210 -47.25 -36.75 -9.78
CA SER A 210 -46.63 -37.43 -8.64
C SER A 210 -45.15 -37.79 -8.82
N ASN A 211 -44.38 -37.81 -7.71
CA ASN A 211 -43.10 -38.50 -7.62
C ASN A 211 -42.97 -39.27 -6.29
N ASN A 212 -42.61 -40.55 -6.41
CA ASN A 212 -42.22 -41.46 -5.33
C ASN A 212 -40.77 -41.21 -4.90
N THR A 213 -40.46 -41.50 -3.63
CA THR A 213 -39.12 -41.41 -3.02
C THR A 213 -38.56 -42.80 -2.69
N GLU A 214 -37.28 -43.03 -3.00
CA GLU A 214 -36.48 -44.14 -2.47
C GLU A 214 -35.22 -43.64 -1.75
N ASN A 215 -34.85 -44.40 -0.71
CA ASN A 215 -33.81 -44.18 0.30
C ASN A 215 -32.40 -44.57 -0.16
N ILE A 216 -31.36 -43.99 0.45
CA ILE A 216 -30.00 -44.57 0.51
C ILE A 216 -29.44 -44.46 1.95
N VAL A 217 -28.92 -45.58 2.44
CA VAL A 217 -28.32 -45.84 3.77
C VAL A 217 -26.81 -45.62 3.73
N ALA A 218 -26.25 -45.09 4.83
CA ALA A 218 -24.81 -44.95 5.08
C ALA A 218 -24.27 -46.11 5.93
N ASN A 219 -23.02 -46.52 5.67
CA ASN A 219 -22.22 -47.40 6.52
C ASN A 219 -20.84 -46.75 6.76
N GLU A 220 -20.42 -46.70 8.03
CA GLU A 220 -19.04 -46.46 8.46
C GLU A 220 -18.49 -47.74 9.11
N GLU A 221 -17.20 -48.02 8.91
CA GLU A 221 -16.44 -49.03 9.65
C GLU A 221 -15.12 -48.45 10.16
N ILE A 222 -14.80 -48.83 11.39
CA ILE A 222 -13.65 -48.47 12.23
C ILE A 222 -12.57 -49.55 12.09
N ILE A 223 -11.28 -49.27 12.38
CA ILE A 223 -10.40 -50.10 13.25
C ILE A 223 -8.98 -49.49 13.44
N ASN A 224 -8.57 -49.55 14.72
CA ASN A 224 -7.28 -49.26 15.38
C ASN A 224 -6.11 -50.18 14.98
N LYS A 225 -4.84 -49.77 15.21
CA LYS A 225 -3.97 -50.27 16.33
C LYS A 225 -2.53 -49.70 16.35
N GLU A 226 -1.98 -49.69 17.57
CA GLU A 226 -0.70 -49.19 18.13
C GLU A 226 0.59 -49.90 17.66
N ILE A 227 1.78 -49.35 18.01
CA ILE A 227 2.83 -49.96 18.86
C ILE A 227 4.08 -49.03 19.08
N ILE A 228 4.30 -48.64 20.35
CA ILE A 228 5.49 -48.62 21.27
C ILE A 228 6.92 -48.16 20.86
N ASN A 229 7.47 -47.31 21.77
CA ASN A 229 8.79 -46.70 22.08
C ASN A 229 10.12 -47.49 21.89
N GLU A 230 11.23 -46.75 21.75
CA GLU A 230 12.43 -46.79 22.63
C GLU A 230 13.44 -45.64 22.36
N GLU A 231 13.99 -45.05 23.44
CA GLU A 231 15.11 -44.08 23.48
C GLU A 231 16.46 -44.82 23.63
N VAL A 232 17.57 -44.33 23.03
CA VAL A 232 18.94 -44.33 23.62
C VAL A 232 19.81 -43.23 22.95
N ASN A 233 20.51 -42.43 23.76
CA ASN A 233 21.54 -41.44 23.40
C ASN A 233 22.94 -42.07 23.15
N ASN A 234 23.80 -41.40 22.35
CA ASN A 234 25.01 -40.67 22.81
C ASN A 234 26.04 -40.40 21.69
N GLU A 235 26.55 -39.15 21.70
CA GLU A 235 27.94 -38.67 21.43
C GLU A 235 28.59 -38.95 20.06
N GLU A 236 29.43 -38.12 19.43
CA GLU A 236 29.89 -36.72 19.48
C GLU A 236 30.99 -36.68 18.39
N VAL A 237 31.00 -35.72 17.44
CA VAL A 237 32.26 -35.23 16.85
C VAL A 237 32.09 -33.76 16.45
N ASN A 238 32.88 -32.91 17.12
CA ASN A 238 33.05 -31.47 16.88
C ASN A 238 33.53 -31.16 15.45
N ASN A 239 32.92 -30.13 14.84
CA ASN A 239 33.64 -29.12 14.08
C ASN A 239 32.93 -27.77 14.32
N GLU A 240 33.72 -26.77 14.72
CA GLU A 240 33.28 -25.44 15.11
C GLU A 240 32.75 -24.64 13.91
N GLU A 241 31.44 -24.60 13.75
CA GLU A 241 30.75 -23.46 13.12
C GLU A 241 29.77 -22.91 14.16
N LYS A 242 29.68 -21.57 14.26
CA LYS A 242 28.76 -20.87 15.17
C LYS A 242 27.31 -21.23 14.82
N ASN A 243 26.84 -22.33 15.39
CA ASN A 243 25.47 -22.78 15.28
C ASN A 243 24.69 -22.08 16.40
N THR A 244 24.28 -20.84 16.16
CA THR A 244 23.15 -20.28 16.90
C THR A 244 21.95 -21.15 16.55
N GLN A 245 21.57 -22.04 17.46
CA GLN A 245 20.39 -22.88 17.32
C GLN A 245 19.17 -21.96 17.41
N VAL A 246 18.83 -21.31 16.29
CA VAL A 246 17.69 -20.40 16.21
C VAL A 246 16.43 -21.24 16.34
N ASN A 247 15.70 -21.07 17.45
CA ASN A 247 14.46 -21.80 17.70
C ASN A 247 13.45 -21.53 16.57
N LYS A 248 12.91 -22.60 15.95
CA LYS A 248 11.87 -22.48 14.93
C LYS A 248 10.50 -22.18 15.55
N LEU A 249 9.71 -21.35 14.88
CA LEU A 249 8.34 -21.05 15.28
C LEU A 249 7.38 -22.16 14.80
N ASN A 250 6.31 -22.41 15.55
CA ASN A 250 5.42 -23.56 15.31
C ASN A 250 3.98 -23.15 14.95
N SER A 251 3.68 -21.86 14.87
CA SER A 251 2.36 -21.36 14.50
C SER A 251 2.42 -20.12 13.61
N GLU A 252 1.38 -19.90 12.82
CA GLU A 252 1.23 -18.71 11.99
C GLU A 252 1.16 -17.42 12.82
N GLU A 253 0.53 -17.45 14.00
CA GLU A 253 0.44 -16.29 14.90
C GLU A 253 1.82 -15.87 15.42
N GLU A 254 2.70 -16.82 15.75
CA GLU A 254 4.07 -16.54 16.15
C GLU A 254 4.88 -15.94 15.00
N ILE A 255 4.74 -16.49 13.78
CA ILE A 255 5.42 -15.97 12.58
C ILE A 255 4.97 -14.53 12.28
N LYS A 256 3.66 -14.28 12.33
CA LYS A 256 3.08 -12.94 12.17
C LYS A 256 3.67 -11.97 13.18
N LYS A 257 3.68 -12.35 14.46
CA LYS A 257 4.22 -11.51 15.53
C LYS A 257 5.72 -11.23 15.34
N ALA A 258 6.51 -12.25 15.01
CA ALA A 258 7.93 -12.09 14.75
C ALA A 258 8.19 -11.13 13.57
N TYR A 259 7.39 -11.23 12.51
CA TYR A 259 7.45 -10.32 11.37
C TYR A 259 7.08 -8.87 11.76
N GLU A 260 5.96 -8.67 12.46
CA GLU A 260 5.52 -7.35 12.93
C GLU A 260 6.54 -6.66 13.84
N GLU A 261 7.12 -7.40 14.79
CA GLU A 261 8.20 -6.90 15.67
C GLU A 261 9.46 -6.55 14.88
N SER A 262 9.79 -7.35 13.86
CA SER A 262 10.97 -7.15 13.02
C SER A 262 10.90 -5.89 12.17
N ILE A 263 9.70 -5.47 11.74
CA ILE A 263 9.52 -4.18 11.06
C ILE A 263 9.96 -3.02 11.97
N GLY A 264 9.53 -3.04 13.24
CA GLY A 264 9.92 -2.01 14.21
C GLY A 264 11.42 -1.99 14.48
N LEU A 265 12.03 -3.18 14.65
CA LEU A 265 13.48 -3.31 14.84
C LEU A 265 14.27 -2.83 13.61
N PHE A 266 13.79 -3.13 12.40
CA PHE A 266 14.39 -2.66 11.16
C PHE A 266 14.37 -1.12 11.08
N ASP A 267 13.25 -0.48 11.41
CA ASP A 267 13.13 0.97 11.45
C ASP A 267 14.05 1.63 12.49
N GLU A 268 14.25 0.97 13.63
CA GLU A 268 15.20 1.36 14.68
C GLU A 268 16.67 1.04 14.31
N LYS A 269 16.92 0.43 13.14
CA LYS A 269 18.23 -0.04 12.67
C LYS A 269 18.87 -1.13 13.56
N LYS A 270 18.05 -1.83 14.34
CA LYS A 270 18.43 -2.98 15.16
C LYS A 270 18.39 -4.26 14.32
N TYR A 271 19.23 -4.28 13.29
CA TYR A 271 19.19 -5.34 12.28
C TYR A 271 19.52 -6.73 12.84
N ASP A 272 20.43 -6.83 13.82
CA ASP A 272 20.75 -8.11 14.48
C ASP A 272 19.54 -8.73 15.16
N GLU A 273 18.84 -7.94 16.00
CA GLU A 273 17.64 -8.38 16.70
C GLU A 273 16.51 -8.76 15.72
N SER A 274 16.40 -8.01 14.62
CA SER A 274 15.44 -8.30 13.55
C SER A 274 15.78 -9.61 12.83
N ILE A 275 17.06 -9.84 12.49
CA ILE A 275 17.52 -11.05 11.81
C ILE A 275 17.25 -12.28 12.68
N GLU A 276 17.55 -12.23 13.98
CA GLU A 276 17.31 -13.34 14.90
C GLU A 276 15.84 -13.79 14.85
N LYS A 277 14.90 -12.84 14.97
CA LYS A 277 13.46 -13.11 14.91
C LYS A 277 13.02 -13.64 13.55
N LEU A 278 13.52 -13.04 12.46
CA LEU A 278 13.16 -13.44 11.10
C LEU A 278 13.73 -14.81 10.74
N GLN A 279 14.90 -15.18 11.25
CA GLN A 279 15.45 -16.53 11.08
C GLN A 279 14.61 -17.58 11.80
N SER A 280 14.13 -17.28 13.01
CA SER A 280 13.17 -18.15 13.72
C SER A 280 11.90 -18.39 12.90
N ALA A 281 11.38 -17.34 12.26
CA ALA A 281 10.21 -17.42 11.38
C ALA A 281 10.51 -18.16 10.06
N TYR A 282 11.66 -17.89 9.44
CA TYR A 282 12.10 -18.50 8.19
C TYR A 282 12.33 -20.01 8.31
N ASN A 283 12.89 -20.46 9.44
CA ASN A 283 13.16 -21.87 9.76
C ASN A 283 11.89 -22.65 10.14
N SER A 284 10.72 -22.01 10.17
CA SER A 284 9.46 -22.70 10.44
C SER A 284 9.05 -23.61 9.27
N ASP A 285 8.49 -24.77 9.59
CA ASP A 285 7.88 -25.68 8.62
C ASP A 285 6.43 -25.28 8.27
N VAL A 286 5.88 -24.24 8.93
CA VAL A 286 4.53 -23.75 8.70
C VAL A 286 4.52 -22.91 7.43
N ASP A 287 3.85 -23.40 6.39
CA ASP A 287 3.58 -22.61 5.18
C ASP A 287 2.56 -21.53 5.50
N THR A 288 2.95 -20.27 5.33
CA THR A 288 2.13 -19.10 5.70
C THR A 288 2.29 -17.99 4.68
N TYR A 289 1.29 -17.11 4.62
CA TYR A 289 1.36 -15.87 3.86
C TYR A 289 2.61 -15.05 4.19
N TYR A 290 2.98 -15.01 5.47
CA TYR A 290 4.09 -14.22 5.98
C TYR A 290 5.44 -14.66 5.43
N ARG A 291 5.57 -15.88 4.88
CA ARG A 291 6.86 -16.43 4.46
C ARG A 291 7.57 -15.55 3.43
N LYS A 292 6.85 -15.04 2.42
CA LYS A 292 7.43 -14.12 1.42
C LYS A 292 7.89 -12.81 2.06
N HIS A 293 7.14 -12.31 3.04
CA HIS A 293 7.44 -11.06 3.75
C HIS A 293 8.64 -11.21 4.68
N VAL A 294 8.72 -12.34 5.40
CA VAL A 294 9.86 -12.72 6.23
C VAL A 294 11.12 -12.83 5.38
N LEU A 295 11.06 -13.52 4.25
CA LEU A 295 12.20 -13.71 3.36
C LEU A 295 12.72 -12.37 2.80
N PHE A 296 11.82 -11.50 2.34
CA PHE A 296 12.20 -10.17 1.85
C PHE A 296 12.81 -9.28 2.94
N LEU A 297 12.19 -9.22 4.13
CA LEU A 297 12.70 -8.39 5.22
C LEU A 297 14.04 -8.93 5.74
N LEU A 298 14.20 -10.26 5.81
CA LEU A 298 15.46 -10.91 6.21
C LEU A 298 16.60 -10.55 5.25
N ALA A 299 16.36 -10.69 3.94
CA ALA A 299 17.30 -10.27 2.91
C ALA A 299 17.65 -8.78 3.02
N SER A 300 16.64 -7.94 3.30
CA SER A 300 16.82 -6.50 3.47
C SER A 300 17.64 -6.15 4.71
N CYS A 301 17.45 -6.84 5.84
CA CYS A 301 18.30 -6.67 7.03
C CYS A 301 19.76 -6.98 6.72
N TYR A 302 20.04 -8.11 6.05
CA TYR A 302 21.40 -8.46 5.64
C TYR A 302 21.99 -7.43 4.68
N TYR A 303 21.20 -6.93 3.73
CA TYR A 303 21.60 -5.91 2.78
C TYR A 303 22.01 -4.61 3.49
N GLU A 304 21.17 -4.10 4.39
CA GLU A 304 21.45 -2.87 5.16
C GLU A 304 22.64 -3.04 6.14
N LYS A 305 22.91 -4.28 6.57
CA LYS A 305 24.12 -4.64 7.33
C LYS A 305 25.38 -4.80 6.47
N ASN A 306 25.29 -4.63 5.15
CA ASN A 306 26.38 -4.88 4.21
C ASN A 306 26.89 -6.35 4.22
N GLN A 307 26.04 -7.28 4.62
CA GLN A 307 26.24 -8.73 4.50
C GLN A 307 25.64 -9.19 3.17
N ILE A 308 26.33 -8.82 2.08
CA ILE A 308 25.77 -8.84 0.73
C ILE A 308 25.53 -10.27 0.20
N ASN A 309 26.36 -11.24 0.56
CA ASN A 309 26.20 -12.62 0.09
C ASN A 309 24.92 -13.26 0.67
N GLU A 310 24.67 -13.07 1.96
CA GLU A 310 23.47 -13.53 2.63
C GLU A 310 22.22 -12.83 2.07
N ALA A 311 22.31 -11.51 1.83
CA ALA A 311 21.22 -10.77 1.20
C ALA A 311 20.89 -11.31 -0.20
N ILE A 312 21.90 -11.55 -1.03
CA ILE A 312 21.76 -12.15 -2.36
C ILE A 312 21.08 -13.51 -2.27
N GLN A 313 21.54 -14.38 -1.37
CA GLN A 313 20.97 -15.73 -1.21
C GLN A 313 19.45 -15.67 -0.97
N TYR A 314 19.01 -14.86 -0.01
CA TYR A 314 17.58 -14.77 0.33
C TYR A 314 16.76 -14.03 -0.74
N TYR A 315 17.35 -13.05 -1.43
CA TYR A 315 16.69 -12.38 -2.56
C TYR A 315 16.54 -13.28 -3.78
N GLU A 316 17.57 -14.06 -4.14
CA GLU A 316 17.48 -15.06 -5.23
C GLU A 316 16.45 -16.14 -4.87
N GLU A 317 16.45 -16.63 -3.63
CA GLU A 317 15.44 -17.58 -3.16
C GLU A 317 14.02 -17.01 -3.28
N TYR A 318 13.84 -15.71 -3.01
CA TYR A 318 12.55 -15.07 -3.16
C TYR A 318 12.07 -15.10 -4.61
N ILE A 319 12.90 -14.66 -5.56
CA ILE A 319 12.48 -14.56 -6.98
C ILE A 319 12.27 -15.93 -7.64
N ASP A 320 12.90 -16.98 -7.09
CA ASP A 320 12.68 -18.36 -7.52
C ASP A 320 11.32 -18.91 -7.06
N LYS A 321 10.77 -18.39 -5.96
CA LYS A 321 9.55 -18.88 -5.32
C LYS A 321 8.33 -17.98 -5.52
N TYR A 322 8.53 -16.69 -5.72
CA TYR A 322 7.47 -15.66 -5.69
C TYR A 322 7.69 -14.62 -6.80
N ASP A 323 6.61 -14.12 -7.41
CA ASP A 323 6.68 -13.31 -8.64
C ASP A 323 6.02 -11.92 -8.55
N GLU A 324 5.39 -11.54 -7.44
CA GLU A 324 4.56 -10.33 -7.41
C GLU A 324 5.03 -9.24 -6.45
N THR A 325 5.12 -9.56 -5.16
CA THR A 325 5.01 -8.55 -4.12
C THR A 325 6.24 -7.63 -4.07
N TYR A 326 7.46 -8.17 -4.03
CA TYR A 326 8.69 -7.37 -3.91
C TYR A 326 9.56 -7.37 -5.16
N ILE A 327 9.03 -7.88 -6.26
CA ILE A 327 9.84 -8.33 -7.38
C ILE A 327 10.68 -7.19 -7.99
N GLU A 328 10.09 -6.02 -8.24
CA GLU A 328 10.81 -4.89 -8.83
C GLU A 328 11.96 -4.40 -7.92
N GLU A 329 11.73 -4.35 -6.61
CA GLU A 329 12.72 -3.93 -5.63
C GLU A 329 13.83 -4.96 -5.46
N ILE A 330 13.48 -6.25 -5.44
CA ILE A 330 14.46 -7.33 -5.29
C ILE A 330 15.38 -7.38 -6.49
N TYR A 331 14.84 -7.31 -7.72
CA TYR A 331 15.67 -7.22 -8.93
C TYR A 331 16.61 -6.01 -8.87
N TYR A 332 16.14 -4.87 -8.36
CA TYR A 332 16.96 -3.69 -8.18
C TYR A 332 18.07 -3.90 -7.15
N LYS A 333 17.76 -4.45 -5.98
CA LYS A 333 18.73 -4.75 -4.93
C LYS A 333 19.76 -5.78 -5.39
N LEU A 334 19.35 -6.81 -6.14
CA LEU A 334 20.25 -7.80 -6.75
C LEU A 334 21.17 -7.16 -7.79
N ALA A 335 20.65 -6.29 -8.66
CA ALA A 335 21.48 -5.57 -9.63
C ALA A 335 22.59 -4.76 -8.93
N LEU A 336 22.27 -4.05 -7.84
CA LEU A 336 23.26 -3.31 -7.05
C LEU A 336 24.23 -4.23 -6.30
N ALA A 337 23.71 -5.28 -5.64
CA ALA A 337 24.49 -6.21 -4.83
C ALA A 337 25.59 -6.90 -5.66
N TYR A 338 25.23 -7.32 -6.88
CA TYR A 338 26.15 -7.99 -7.78
C TYR A 338 27.16 -7.06 -8.47
N GLU A 339 27.00 -5.73 -8.40
CA GLU A 339 27.81 -4.78 -9.18
C GLU A 339 29.33 -4.96 -9.00
N ASN A 340 29.76 -5.30 -7.78
CA ASN A 340 31.17 -5.52 -7.45
C ASN A 340 31.53 -7.01 -7.24
N ILE A 341 30.57 -7.92 -7.43
CA ILE A 341 30.73 -9.37 -7.23
C ILE A 341 30.76 -10.08 -8.58
N ASP A 342 29.73 -9.86 -9.41
CA ASP A 342 29.60 -10.38 -10.75
C ASP A 342 28.84 -9.37 -11.62
N LEU A 343 29.60 -8.60 -12.42
CA LEU A 343 29.04 -7.57 -13.28
C LEU A 343 28.07 -8.13 -14.34
N ASN A 344 28.23 -9.39 -14.77
CA ASN A 344 27.33 -9.98 -15.76
C ASN A 344 25.96 -10.26 -15.13
N LYS A 345 25.93 -10.87 -13.94
CA LYS A 345 24.67 -11.03 -13.17
C LYS A 345 24.04 -9.68 -12.83
N SER A 346 24.85 -8.71 -12.41
CA SER A 346 24.38 -7.34 -12.14
C SER A 346 23.67 -6.73 -13.35
N LYS A 347 24.29 -6.83 -14.55
CA LYS A 347 23.69 -6.39 -15.82
C LYS A 347 22.44 -7.18 -16.20
N GLU A 348 22.39 -8.47 -15.92
CA GLU A 348 21.21 -9.30 -16.18
C GLU A 348 20.00 -8.77 -15.42
N TYR A 349 20.12 -8.62 -14.10
CA TYR A 349 19.06 -8.06 -13.26
C TYR A 349 18.70 -6.63 -13.64
N ALA A 350 19.68 -5.79 -13.96
CA ALA A 350 19.45 -4.42 -14.42
C ALA A 350 18.66 -4.37 -15.73
N ASN A 351 19.00 -5.22 -16.71
CA ASN A 351 18.26 -5.31 -17.96
C ASN A 351 16.85 -5.87 -17.76
N TYR A 352 16.65 -6.80 -16.81
CA TYR A 352 15.32 -7.28 -16.45
C TYR A 352 14.41 -6.12 -16.02
N ILE A 353 14.88 -5.26 -15.12
CA ILE A 353 14.14 -4.06 -14.68
C ILE A 353 13.82 -3.14 -15.85
N LYS A 354 14.82 -2.83 -16.68
CA LYS A 354 14.63 -1.94 -17.84
C LYS A 354 13.58 -2.47 -18.81
N ASN A 355 13.55 -3.78 -19.05
CA ASN A 355 12.68 -4.40 -20.05
C ASN A 355 11.28 -4.73 -19.52
N LYS A 356 11.17 -5.20 -18.27
CA LYS A 356 9.91 -5.66 -17.66
C LYS A 356 9.22 -4.58 -16.83
N PHE A 357 10.00 -3.68 -16.22
CA PHE A 357 9.52 -2.66 -15.30
C PHE A 357 9.91 -1.26 -15.80
N SER A 358 9.67 -0.99 -17.08
CA SER A 358 10.14 0.25 -17.75
C SER A 358 9.60 1.54 -17.13
N ASN A 359 8.39 1.50 -16.57
CA ASN A 359 7.76 2.62 -15.86
C ASN A 359 8.04 2.61 -14.34
N SER A 360 8.79 1.62 -13.86
CA SER A 360 9.13 1.53 -12.44
C SER A 360 10.12 2.61 -12.05
N ILE A 361 9.99 3.10 -10.83
CA ILE A 361 10.96 3.98 -10.19
C ILE A 361 12.33 3.30 -10.00
N TYR A 362 12.38 1.97 -10.01
CA TYR A 362 13.63 1.22 -9.94
C TYR A 362 14.38 1.23 -11.29
N ASN A 363 13.71 1.55 -12.41
CA ASN A 363 14.36 1.83 -13.70
C ASN A 363 14.94 3.25 -13.71
N ASN A 364 16.04 3.45 -12.98
CA ASN A 364 16.64 4.75 -12.73
C ASN A 364 18.07 4.88 -13.29
N SER A 365 18.73 5.99 -12.93
CA SER A 365 20.08 6.34 -13.36
C SER A 365 21.12 5.26 -12.99
N LYS A 366 21.01 4.64 -11.81
CA LYS A 366 21.92 3.57 -11.36
C LYS A 366 21.79 2.31 -12.21
N ILE A 367 20.56 1.87 -12.49
CA ILE A 367 20.31 0.74 -13.39
C ILE A 367 20.88 1.02 -14.77
N SER A 368 20.69 2.23 -15.29
CA SER A 368 21.29 2.64 -16.56
C SER A 368 22.83 2.58 -16.52
N GLN A 369 23.46 3.06 -15.44
CA GLN A 369 24.92 3.01 -15.27
C GLN A 369 25.44 1.57 -15.24
N ILE A 370 24.78 0.66 -14.53
CA ILE A 370 25.15 -0.76 -14.48
C ILE A 370 25.12 -1.39 -15.88
N ILE A 371 24.07 -1.11 -16.66
CA ILE A 371 23.91 -1.67 -18.01
C ILE A 371 25.05 -1.25 -18.94
N TYR A 372 25.55 -0.01 -18.80
CA TYR A 372 26.57 0.57 -19.68
C TYR A 372 28.00 0.60 -19.11
N LYS A 373 28.22 0.06 -17.91
CA LYS A 373 29.56 -0.27 -17.40
C LYS A 373 30.21 -1.33 -18.27
#